data_AF-A0A7V5WQI8-F1
#
_entry.id   AF-A0A7V5WQI8-F1
#
_cell.length_a   1.000
_cell.length_b   1.000
_cell.length_c   1.000
_cell.angle_alpha   90.00
_cell.angle_beta   90.00
_cell.angle_gamma   90.00
#
_symmetry.space_group_name_H-M   'P 1'
#
loop_
_entity.id
_entity.type
_entity.pdbx_description
1 polymer ?
#
loop_
_entity_poly.entity_id
_entity_poly.type
_entity_poly.pdbx_seq_one_letter_code
_entity_poly.pdbx_strand_id
1 'polypeptide(L)'
;MLRLVAVQAKTSVEDYLSADSFKAKIFSLCQEALSGYSGEAILAFPEVIGLPLLFAKDYKAMADSGLRLAFINLLKRDYKALFATAIQHKISLKSLYFYNALAAYKIYKESFAEAAKEFGAVIIAGTMFLPEIDDEITKGSHILGRGVYNYSYSFLPSSKTIARVAKVNLTRLEQKLLLDKAS
;
A
#
# COMPACT_ATOMS: atom_id res chain seq x y z
N MET A 1 3.41 -6.34 29.93
CA MET A 1 2.52 -5.18 29.66
C MET A 1 2.54 -4.94 28.17
N LEU A 2 1.39 -4.98 27.51
CA LEU A 2 1.23 -4.77 26.07
C LEU A 2 1.29 -3.27 25.72
N ARG A 3 2.00 -2.89 24.66
CA ARG A 3 2.03 -1.52 24.12
C ARG A 3 1.29 -1.45 22.78
N LEU A 4 0.38 -0.49 22.66
CA LEU A 4 -0.27 -0.15 21.38
C LEU A 4 0.27 1.19 20.89
N VAL A 5 0.78 1.24 19.66
CA VAL A 5 1.31 2.46 19.04
C VAL A 5 0.63 2.72 17.70
N ALA A 6 0.05 3.91 17.55
CA ALA A 6 -0.38 4.42 16.26
C ALA A 6 0.77 5.20 15.62
N VAL A 7 1.23 4.74 14.46
CA VAL A 7 2.38 5.32 13.75
C VAL A 7 1.92 6.50 12.91
N GLN A 8 2.56 7.65 13.09
CA GLN A 8 2.39 8.80 12.20
C GLN A 8 3.53 8.83 11.18
N ALA A 9 3.25 8.43 9.94
CA ALA A 9 4.26 8.39 8.88
C ALA A 9 4.24 9.69 8.04
N LYS A 10 5.39 10.35 7.93
CA LYS A 10 5.65 11.34 6.87
C LYS A 10 6.15 10.59 5.63
N THR A 11 5.46 10.70 4.50
CA THR A 11 5.83 10.02 3.24
C THR A 11 6.60 10.94 2.29
N SER A 12 7.66 10.45 1.66
CA SER A 12 8.38 11.14 0.59
C SER A 12 8.53 10.25 -0.67
N VAL A 13 9.09 10.78 -1.78
CA VAL A 13 9.25 10.00 -3.03
C VAL A 13 10.25 8.88 -2.84
N GLU A 14 11.32 9.21 -2.14
CA GLU A 14 12.47 8.38 -1.90
C GLU A 14 12.07 7.08 -1.20
N ASP A 15 11.04 7.13 -0.34
CA ASP A 15 10.45 5.98 0.36
C ASP A 15 9.85 4.93 -0.60
N TYR A 16 9.56 5.26 -1.87
CA TYR A 16 8.85 4.37 -2.81
C TYR A 16 9.62 4.07 -4.10
N LEU A 17 10.86 4.55 -4.23
CA LEU A 17 11.68 4.36 -5.44
C LEU A 17 12.06 2.89 -5.69
N SER A 18 12.07 2.08 -4.64
CA SER A 18 12.40 0.66 -4.71
C SER A 18 11.72 -0.13 -3.59
N ALA A 19 11.73 -1.46 -3.71
CA ALA A 19 11.30 -2.34 -2.64
C ALA A 19 12.11 -2.11 -1.35
N ASP A 20 13.43 -1.96 -1.48
CA ASP A 20 14.34 -1.73 -0.35
C ASP A 20 14.08 -0.38 0.32
N SER A 21 13.78 0.67 -0.45
CA SER A 21 13.40 1.98 0.08
C SER A 21 12.14 1.90 0.94
N PHE A 22 11.12 1.21 0.45
CA PHE A 22 9.86 1.07 1.18
C PHE A 22 10.03 0.22 2.43
N LYS A 23 10.77 -0.89 2.31
CA LYS A 23 11.13 -1.72 3.47
C LYS A 23 11.89 -0.92 4.53
N ALA A 24 12.92 -0.17 4.13
CA ALA A 24 13.68 0.68 5.02
C ALA A 24 12.80 1.71 5.73
N LYS A 25 11.81 2.28 5.02
CA LYS A 25 10.82 3.18 5.60
C LYS A 25 10.01 2.50 6.71
N ILE A 26 9.43 1.33 6.43
CA ILE A 26 8.62 0.60 7.42
C ILE A 26 9.47 0.21 8.63
N PHE A 27 10.70 -0.24 8.41
CA PHE A 27 11.62 -0.62 9.49
C PHE A 27 11.99 0.59 10.36
N SER A 28 12.31 1.73 9.76
CA SER A 28 12.61 2.96 10.49
C SER A 28 11.45 3.39 11.37
N LEU A 29 10.21 3.33 10.87
CA LEU A 29 9.01 3.67 11.63
C LEU A 29 8.77 2.70 12.80
N CYS A 30 9.03 1.41 12.62
CA CYS A 30 8.93 0.42 13.71
C CYS A 30 9.99 0.66 14.79
N GLN A 31 11.24 0.93 14.37
CA GLN A 31 12.34 1.22 15.28
C GLN A 31 12.05 2.47 16.12
N GLU A 32 11.53 3.53 15.51
CA GLU A 32 11.13 4.75 16.21
C GLU A 32 9.99 4.46 17.21
N ALA A 33 8.94 3.75 16.77
CA ALA A 33 7.78 3.42 17.60
C ALA A 33 8.12 2.56 18.84
N LEU A 34 9.16 1.73 18.74
CA LEU A 34 9.58 0.80 19.79
C LEU A 34 10.85 1.26 20.52
N SER A 35 11.36 2.46 20.24
CA SER A 35 12.59 2.95 20.85
C SER A 35 12.53 2.85 22.39
N GLY A 36 13.51 2.16 22.97
CA GLY A 36 13.60 1.92 24.41
C GLY A 36 12.56 0.94 24.99
N TYR A 37 11.86 0.17 24.16
CA TYR A 37 10.84 -0.79 24.60
C TYR A 37 11.12 -2.21 24.10
N SER A 38 11.02 -3.19 25.00
CA SER A 38 11.35 -4.60 24.75
C SER A 38 10.21 -5.58 25.11
N GLY A 39 8.98 -5.09 25.25
CA GLY A 39 7.81 -5.92 25.53
C GLY A 39 6.97 -6.22 24.29
N GLU A 40 5.82 -6.86 24.50
CA GLU A 40 4.84 -7.13 23.45
C GLU A 40 4.24 -5.83 22.88
N ALA A 41 4.24 -5.67 21.57
CA ALA A 41 3.71 -4.48 20.91
C ALA A 41 2.73 -4.78 19.78
N ILE A 42 1.77 -3.88 19.61
CA ILE A 42 0.92 -3.76 18.43
C ILE A 42 1.22 -2.40 17.78
N LEU A 43 1.61 -2.40 16.50
CA LEU A 43 1.86 -1.20 15.71
C LEU A 43 0.76 -1.03 14.66
N ALA A 44 0.10 0.12 14.63
CA ALA A 44 -0.93 0.45 13.65
C ALA A 44 -0.44 1.56 12.71
N PHE A 45 -0.38 1.26 11.42
CA PHE A 45 0.12 2.17 10.39
C PHE A 45 -1.01 2.98 9.73
N PRO A 46 -0.68 4.15 9.15
CA PRO A 46 -1.69 5.05 8.60
C PRO A 46 -2.27 4.55 7.27
N GLU A 47 -3.50 4.98 7.00
CA GLU A 47 -4.23 4.69 5.77
C GLU A 47 -3.46 5.16 4.52
N VAL A 48 -3.60 4.44 3.40
CA VAL A 48 -3.08 4.81 2.07
C VAL A 48 -1.55 4.78 1.95
N ILE A 49 -0.81 4.40 2.99
CA ILE A 49 0.67 4.36 2.98
C ILE A 49 1.25 3.48 1.87
N GLY A 50 0.55 2.43 1.43
CA GLY A 50 1.03 1.52 0.39
C GLY A 50 0.57 1.90 -1.03
N LEU A 51 -0.39 2.83 -1.19
CA LEU A 51 -0.89 3.25 -2.50
C LEU A 51 0.23 3.72 -3.46
N PRO A 52 1.24 4.50 -3.02
CA PRO A 52 2.25 5.01 -3.93
C PRO A 52 3.08 3.89 -4.60
N LEU A 53 3.13 2.67 -4.04
CA LEU A 53 3.82 1.51 -4.66
C LEU A 53 3.22 1.09 -6.01
N LEU A 54 1.94 1.36 -6.27
CA LEU A 54 1.31 1.04 -7.56
C LEU A 54 1.93 1.83 -8.72
N PHE A 55 2.59 2.94 -8.41
CA PHE A 55 3.18 3.84 -9.41
C PHE A 55 4.70 3.74 -9.44
N ALA A 56 5.31 2.76 -8.74
CA ALA A 56 6.77 2.60 -8.51
C ALA A 56 7.62 2.72 -9.80
N LYS A 57 7.13 2.19 -10.92
CA LYS A 57 7.83 2.19 -12.20
C LYS A 57 7.86 3.56 -12.90
N ASP A 58 6.91 4.43 -12.59
CA ASP A 58 6.77 5.75 -13.21
C ASP A 58 7.40 6.87 -12.37
N TYR A 59 8.05 6.54 -11.25
CA TYR A 59 8.58 7.54 -10.32
C TYR A 59 9.72 8.40 -10.86
N LYS A 60 10.46 7.92 -11.86
CA LYS A 60 11.47 8.75 -12.53
C LYS A 60 10.84 9.99 -13.18
N ALA A 61 9.57 9.90 -13.61
CA ALA A 61 8.80 11.04 -14.11
C ALA A 61 8.12 11.86 -12.99
N MET A 62 7.97 11.31 -11.77
CA MET A 62 7.39 12.00 -10.61
C MET A 62 8.41 12.75 -9.74
N ALA A 63 9.65 12.25 -9.65
CA ALA A 63 10.73 12.85 -8.86
C ALA A 63 11.00 14.31 -9.23
N ASP A 64 10.82 14.69 -10.50
CA ASP A 64 10.95 16.06 -10.99
C ASP A 64 9.86 17.03 -10.50
N SER A 65 8.83 16.55 -9.80
CA SER A 65 7.65 17.36 -9.44
C SER A 65 7.20 17.30 -7.97
N GLY A 66 7.88 16.52 -7.11
CA GLY A 66 7.66 16.43 -5.65
C GLY A 66 6.38 15.67 -5.23
N LEU A 67 6.46 14.69 -4.31
CA LEU A 67 5.44 13.65 -4.05
C LEU A 67 3.97 14.10 -4.04
N ARG A 68 3.64 15.18 -3.32
CA ARG A 68 2.27 15.69 -3.19
C ARG A 68 1.79 16.32 -4.49
N LEU A 69 2.66 17.10 -5.12
CA LEU A 69 2.42 17.67 -6.44
C LEU A 69 2.47 16.60 -7.51
N ALA A 70 3.26 15.54 -7.38
CA ALA A 70 3.34 14.42 -8.29
C ALA A 70 2.11 13.50 -8.19
N PHE A 71 1.56 13.26 -6.99
CA PHE A 71 0.28 12.57 -6.80
C PHE A 71 -0.89 13.43 -7.32
N ILE A 72 -0.91 14.72 -6.98
CA ILE A 72 -1.92 15.67 -7.48
C ILE A 72 -1.77 15.91 -8.99
N ASN A 73 -0.55 15.94 -9.52
CA ASN A 73 -0.25 16.08 -10.95
C ASN A 73 -0.36 14.75 -11.68
N LEU A 74 -0.23 13.59 -11.07
CA LEU A 74 -0.61 12.31 -11.69
C LEU A 74 -2.14 12.31 -11.84
N LEU A 75 -2.87 12.70 -10.79
CA LEU A 75 -4.31 12.93 -10.87
C LEU A 75 -4.71 14.07 -11.84
N LYS A 76 -3.88 15.12 -12.03
CA LYS A 76 -4.15 16.32 -12.86
C LYS A 76 -3.50 16.38 -14.26
N ARG A 77 -2.47 15.61 -14.54
CA ARG A 77 -1.72 15.59 -15.81
C ARG A 77 -2.11 14.36 -16.58
N ASP A 78 -2.32 13.27 -15.85
CA ASP A 78 -2.78 12.03 -16.44
C ASP A 78 -4.28 12.06 -16.72
N TYR A 79 -5.13 12.97 -16.21
CA TYR A 79 -6.47 13.07 -16.81
C TYR A 79 -6.42 13.54 -18.27
N LYS A 80 -5.42 14.30 -18.75
CA LYS A 80 -5.35 14.68 -20.18
C LYS A 80 -4.69 13.59 -21.04
N ALA A 81 -3.62 12.97 -20.54
CA ALA A 81 -2.95 11.86 -21.22
C ALA A 81 -3.76 10.55 -21.13
N LEU A 82 -4.33 10.21 -19.98
CA LEU A 82 -5.38 9.18 -19.84
C LEU A 82 -6.67 9.58 -20.55
N PHE A 83 -7.11 10.83 -20.70
CA PHE A 83 -8.29 11.09 -21.56
C PHE A 83 -7.96 10.86 -23.04
N ALA A 84 -6.83 11.35 -23.54
CA ALA A 84 -6.42 11.11 -24.92
C ALA A 84 -6.23 9.60 -25.20
N THR A 85 -5.63 8.88 -24.24
CA THR A 85 -5.39 7.43 -24.35
C THR A 85 -6.62 6.61 -23.96
N ALA A 86 -7.54 7.07 -23.11
CA ALA A 86 -8.77 6.36 -22.74
C ALA A 86 -9.87 6.53 -23.79
N ILE A 87 -9.90 7.66 -24.50
CA ILE A 87 -10.75 7.85 -25.68
C ILE A 87 -10.27 6.94 -26.82
N GLN A 88 -8.94 6.73 -26.94
CA GLN A 88 -8.35 5.88 -28.00
C GLN A 88 -8.20 4.38 -27.62
N HIS A 89 -8.07 4.03 -26.33
CA HIS A 89 -7.75 2.67 -25.84
C HIS A 89 -8.62 2.14 -24.68
N LYS A 90 -9.68 2.83 -24.24
CA LYS A 90 -10.58 2.38 -23.14
C LYS A 90 -9.87 2.10 -21.80
N ILE A 91 -8.78 2.81 -21.48
CA ILE A 91 -8.07 2.68 -20.19
C ILE A 91 -8.94 3.31 -19.07
N SER A 92 -9.45 2.49 -18.16
CA SER A 92 -10.23 2.94 -17.00
C SER A 92 -9.31 3.24 -15.82
N LEU A 93 -9.66 4.17 -14.91
CA LEU A 93 -8.90 4.41 -13.67
C LEU A 93 -8.66 3.10 -12.88
N LYS A 94 -9.61 2.15 -12.96
CA LYS A 94 -9.45 0.80 -12.41
C LYS A 94 -8.22 0.09 -12.97
N SER A 95 -7.95 0.13 -14.27
CA SER A 95 -6.80 -0.54 -14.89
C SER A 95 -5.43 -0.11 -14.33
N LEU A 96 -5.31 1.10 -13.78
CA LEU A 96 -4.08 1.52 -13.07
C LEU A 96 -3.82 0.69 -11.82
N TYR A 97 -4.88 0.33 -11.08
CA TYR A 97 -4.77 -0.53 -9.91
C TYR A 97 -4.35 -1.96 -10.26
N PHE A 98 -4.64 -2.42 -11.48
CA PHE A 98 -4.26 -3.77 -11.95
C PHE A 98 -2.83 -3.81 -12.50
N TYR A 99 -2.38 -2.75 -13.17
CA TYR A 99 -1.13 -2.74 -13.96
C TYR A 99 0.10 -3.18 -13.16
N ASN A 100 0.26 -2.68 -11.92
CA ASN A 100 1.36 -3.04 -11.03
C ASN A 100 0.90 -3.75 -9.74
N ALA A 101 -0.35 -4.25 -9.71
CA ALA A 101 -0.98 -4.80 -8.51
C ALA A 101 -0.11 -5.84 -7.79
N LEU A 102 0.33 -6.86 -8.53
CA LEU A 102 1.07 -8.00 -7.97
C LEU A 102 2.44 -7.59 -7.43
N ALA A 103 3.15 -6.72 -8.16
CA ALA A 103 4.45 -6.21 -7.72
C ALA A 103 4.32 -5.33 -6.46
N ALA A 104 3.37 -4.40 -6.45
CA ALA A 104 3.11 -3.54 -5.31
C ALA A 104 2.63 -4.35 -4.09
N TYR A 105 1.72 -5.30 -4.30
CA TYR A 105 1.24 -6.22 -3.28
C TYR A 105 2.38 -7.00 -2.62
N LYS A 106 3.28 -7.55 -3.43
CA LYS A 106 4.44 -8.30 -2.94
C LYS A 106 5.32 -7.42 -2.04
N ILE A 107 5.76 -6.26 -2.55
CA ILE A 107 6.60 -5.32 -1.79
C ILE A 107 5.92 -4.92 -0.48
N TYR A 108 4.62 -4.61 -0.56
CA TYR A 108 3.82 -4.21 0.59
C TYR A 108 3.75 -5.31 1.65
N LYS A 109 3.33 -6.53 1.28
CA LYS A 109 3.22 -7.64 2.24
C LYS A 109 4.56 -8.03 2.82
N GLU A 110 5.60 -8.17 2.00
CA GLU A 110 6.93 -8.58 2.45
C GLU A 110 7.51 -7.57 3.44
N SER A 111 7.43 -6.27 3.13
CA SER A 111 7.97 -5.22 4.02
C SER A 111 7.33 -5.24 5.41
N PHE A 112 6.00 -5.36 5.48
CA PHE A 112 5.29 -5.41 6.76
C PHE A 112 5.44 -6.74 7.49
N ALA A 113 5.44 -7.86 6.77
CA ALA A 113 5.63 -9.19 7.36
C ALA A 113 7.03 -9.35 7.95
N GLU A 114 8.06 -8.86 7.25
CA GLU A 114 9.43 -8.87 7.74
C GLU A 114 9.63 -7.92 8.91
N ALA A 115 9.02 -6.73 8.89
CA ALA A 115 9.05 -5.83 10.03
C ALA A 115 8.38 -6.45 11.27
N ALA A 116 7.25 -7.13 11.11
CA ALA A 116 6.56 -7.78 12.23
C ALA A 116 7.48 -8.82 12.91
N LYS A 117 8.22 -9.57 12.09
CA LYS A 117 9.20 -10.56 12.57
C LYS A 117 10.42 -9.92 13.22
N GLU A 118 11.04 -8.96 12.55
CA GLU A 118 12.26 -8.29 13.04
C GLU A 118 12.04 -7.63 14.40
N PHE A 119 10.91 -6.93 14.55
CA PHE A 119 10.60 -6.17 15.76
C PHE A 119 9.77 -6.96 16.78
N GLY A 120 9.50 -8.24 16.52
CA GLY A 120 8.72 -9.10 17.43
C GLY A 120 7.33 -8.56 17.75
N ALA A 121 6.71 -7.81 16.83
CA ALA A 121 5.49 -7.04 17.06
C ALA A 121 4.34 -7.53 16.17
N VAL A 122 3.11 -7.39 16.66
CA VAL A 122 1.92 -7.48 15.80
C VAL A 122 1.85 -6.19 15.01
N ILE A 123 1.75 -6.27 13.68
CA ILE A 123 1.62 -5.09 12.83
C ILE A 123 0.27 -5.09 12.14
N ILE A 124 -0.52 -4.05 12.39
CA ILE A 124 -1.66 -3.66 11.58
C ILE A 124 -1.09 -2.71 10.53
N ALA A 125 -0.85 -3.24 9.34
CA ALA A 125 -0.34 -2.44 8.25
C ALA A 125 -1.36 -1.35 7.88
N GLY A 126 -0.87 -0.31 7.22
CA GLY A 126 -1.70 0.75 6.70
C GLY A 126 -2.63 0.22 5.62
N THR A 127 -3.03 1.08 4.70
CA THR A 127 -3.83 0.58 3.57
C THR A 127 -3.24 0.89 2.21
N MET A 128 -3.72 0.14 1.24
CA MET A 128 -3.47 0.37 -0.18
C MET A 128 -4.67 -0.08 -1.00
N PHE A 129 -4.78 0.45 -2.21
CA PHE A 129 -5.84 0.06 -3.14
C PHE A 129 -5.34 -1.11 -3.98
N LEU A 130 -6.01 -2.25 -3.88
CA LEU A 130 -5.62 -3.45 -4.61
C LEU A 130 -6.85 -4.19 -5.12
N PRO A 131 -6.72 -4.89 -6.24
CA PRO A 131 -7.64 -5.96 -6.53
C PRO A 131 -7.52 -7.07 -5.49
N GLU A 132 -8.50 -7.95 -5.45
CA GLU A 132 -8.37 -9.15 -4.62
C GLU A 132 -7.25 -10.03 -5.14
N ILE A 133 -6.25 -10.29 -4.30
CA ILE A 133 -5.07 -11.10 -4.61
C ILE A 133 -4.98 -12.24 -3.61
N ASP A 134 -4.69 -13.44 -4.12
CA ASP A 134 -4.44 -14.64 -3.33
C ASP A 134 -3.08 -15.26 -3.64
N ASP A 135 -2.50 -15.94 -2.65
CA ASP A 135 -1.17 -16.54 -2.68
C ASP A 135 -1.30 -18.08 -2.76
N GLU A 136 -1.18 -18.64 -3.97
CA GLU A 136 -1.16 -20.10 -4.16
C GLU A 136 0.28 -20.63 -4.24
N ILE A 137 0.55 -21.78 -3.60
CA ILE A 137 1.89 -22.43 -3.63
C ILE A 137 2.36 -22.68 -5.07
N THR A 138 1.44 -23.08 -5.95
CA THR A 138 1.77 -23.47 -7.34
C THR A 138 1.80 -22.31 -8.33
N LYS A 139 0.99 -21.25 -8.10
CA LYS A 139 0.84 -20.14 -9.05
C LYS A 139 1.48 -18.84 -8.58
N GLY A 140 1.91 -18.77 -7.31
CA GLY A 140 2.26 -17.51 -6.66
C GLY A 140 1.05 -16.59 -6.49
N SER A 141 1.32 -15.31 -6.27
CA SER A 141 0.29 -14.29 -6.09
C SER A 141 -0.47 -14.04 -7.40
N HIS A 142 -1.80 -14.14 -7.38
CA HIS A 142 -2.64 -13.93 -8.55
C HIS A 142 -3.96 -13.23 -8.18
N ILE A 143 -4.58 -12.58 -9.18
CA ILE A 143 -5.77 -11.73 -8.99
C ILE A 143 -7.05 -12.58 -9.12
N LEU A 144 -7.97 -12.47 -8.16
CA LEU A 144 -9.20 -13.28 -8.08
C LEU A 144 -10.46 -12.62 -8.66
N GLY A 145 -10.37 -11.39 -9.16
CA GLY A 145 -11.55 -10.69 -9.66
C GLY A 145 -11.26 -9.35 -10.33
N ARG A 146 -12.32 -8.58 -10.56
CA ARG A 146 -12.27 -7.25 -11.19
C ARG A 146 -12.54 -6.10 -10.22
N GLY A 147 -12.85 -6.42 -8.96
CA GLY A 147 -13.06 -5.44 -7.91
C GLY A 147 -11.74 -4.87 -7.40
N VAL A 148 -11.73 -3.61 -6.97
CA VAL A 148 -10.59 -2.95 -6.33
C VAL A 148 -11.04 -2.40 -4.99
N TYR A 149 -10.32 -2.76 -3.93
CA TYR A 149 -10.70 -2.43 -2.56
C TYR A 149 -9.57 -1.73 -1.84
N ASN A 150 -9.93 -1.00 -0.78
CA ASN A 150 -8.97 -0.43 0.15
C ASN A 150 -8.67 -1.46 1.25
N TYR A 151 -7.53 -2.16 1.15
CA TYR A 151 -7.17 -3.26 2.02
C TYR A 151 -6.17 -2.85 3.11
N SER A 152 -6.39 -3.35 4.33
CA SER A 152 -5.39 -3.46 5.40
C SER A 152 -5.04 -4.93 5.64
N TYR A 153 -3.79 -5.19 6.01
CA TYR A 153 -3.30 -6.52 6.38
C TYR A 153 -2.75 -6.48 7.80
N SER A 154 -2.98 -7.54 8.56
CA SER A 154 -2.41 -7.69 9.91
C SER A 154 -1.45 -8.88 9.95
N PHE A 155 -0.30 -8.68 10.58
CA PHE A 155 0.80 -9.64 10.64
C PHE A 155 1.17 -9.94 12.10
N LEU A 156 1.42 -11.21 12.38
CA LEU A 156 1.98 -11.66 13.66
C LEU A 156 3.51 -11.49 13.69
N PRO A 157 4.11 -11.52 14.89
CA PRO A 157 5.56 -11.63 15.05
C PRO A 157 6.20 -12.81 14.31
N SER A 158 5.42 -13.83 13.95
CA SER A 158 5.88 -14.96 13.12
C SER A 158 5.87 -14.67 11.62
N SER A 159 5.68 -13.43 11.20
CA SER A 159 5.41 -12.95 9.82
C SER A 159 4.13 -13.46 9.17
N LYS A 160 3.35 -14.32 9.84
CA LYS A 160 2.09 -14.85 9.33
C LYS A 160 1.03 -13.75 9.25
N THR A 161 0.38 -13.62 8.09
CA THR A 161 -0.83 -12.80 7.94
C THR A 161 -2.00 -13.43 8.70
N ILE A 162 -2.61 -12.68 9.59
CA ILE A 162 -3.79 -13.12 10.39
C ILE A 162 -5.11 -12.53 9.90
N ALA A 163 -5.07 -11.38 9.23
CA ALA A 163 -6.25 -10.76 8.69
C ALA A 163 -5.93 -9.97 7.43
N ARG A 164 -6.88 -9.99 6.49
CA ARG A 164 -6.99 -9.11 5.33
C ARG A 164 -8.37 -8.48 5.43
N VAL A 165 -8.43 -7.16 5.64
CA VAL A 165 -9.69 -6.44 5.86
C VAL A 165 -9.85 -5.38 4.79
N ALA A 166 -10.95 -5.46 4.05
CA ALA A 166 -11.35 -4.42 3.11
C ALA A 166 -12.18 -3.34 3.83
N LYS A 167 -11.97 -2.07 3.45
CA LYS A 167 -12.75 -0.96 3.97
C LYS A 167 -14.20 -1.04 3.50
N VAL A 168 -15.12 -1.20 4.45
CA VAL A 168 -16.57 -1.26 4.20
C VAL A 168 -17.13 0.11 3.84
N ASN A 169 -16.75 1.13 4.62
CA ASN A 169 -17.28 2.48 4.49
C ASN A 169 -16.32 3.39 3.72
N LEU A 170 -16.50 3.43 2.40
CA LEU A 170 -15.72 4.31 1.53
C LEU A 170 -16.16 5.78 1.67
N THR A 171 -15.18 6.67 1.78
CA THR A 171 -15.37 8.12 1.69
C THR A 171 -15.87 8.53 0.30
N ARG A 172 -16.38 9.77 0.18
CA ARG A 172 -16.79 10.32 -1.11
C ARG A 172 -15.65 10.37 -2.13
N LEU A 173 -14.41 10.57 -1.68
CA LEU A 173 -13.24 10.60 -2.56
C LEU A 173 -12.93 9.19 -3.09
N GLU A 174 -12.94 8.19 -2.22
CA GLU A 174 -12.69 6.79 -2.59
C GLU A 174 -13.74 6.24 -3.57
N GLN A 175 -15.00 6.65 -3.42
CA GLN A 175 -16.05 6.31 -4.39
C GLN A 175 -15.77 6.92 -5.78
N LYS A 176 -15.21 8.14 -5.84
CA LYS A 176 -14.78 8.77 -7.10
C LYS A 176 -13.55 8.10 -7.72
N LEU A 177 -12.73 7.46 -6.89
CA LEU A 177 -11.59 6.66 -7.32
C LEU A 177 -11.98 5.26 -7.81
N LEU A 178 -13.29 5.00 -7.95
CA LEU A 178 -13.85 3.73 -8.44
C LEU A 178 -13.47 2.51 -7.58
N LEU A 179 -13.30 2.70 -6.27
CA LEU A 179 -13.15 1.57 -5.35
C LEU A 179 -14.51 0.90 -5.11
N ASP A 180 -14.50 -0.42 -5.03
CA ASP A 180 -15.66 -1.25 -4.73
C ASP A 180 -15.83 -1.35 -3.19
N LYS A 181 -17.08 -1.40 -2.73
CA LYS A 181 -17.38 -1.59 -1.31
C LYS A 181 -17.26 -3.07 -0.96
N ALA A 182 -16.63 -3.35 0.17
CA ALA A 182 -16.76 -4.66 0.79
C ALA A 182 -18.17 -4.84 1.34
N SER A 183 -18.78 -5.99 1.06
CA SER A 183 -20.08 -6.43 1.57
C SER A 183 -19.94 -7.21 2.86
#